data_AF-A0A8K0Y3S6-F1
#
_entry.id   AF-A0A8K0Y3S6-F1
#
_cell.length_a   1.000
_cell.length_b   1.000
_cell.length_c   1.000
_cell.angle_alpha   90.00
_cell.angle_beta   90.00
_cell.angle_gamma   90.00
#
_symmetry.space_group_name_H-M   'P 1'
#
loop_
_entity.id
_entity.type
_entity.pdbx_description
1 polymer ?
#
loop_
_entity_poly.entity_id
_entity_poly.type
_entity_poly.pdbx_seq_one_letter_code
_entity_poly.pdbx_strand_id
1 'polypeptide(L)'
;MDYLDVIEVLETVVANVFEHVEKNCIEEQKTLGIDVKRPATPFERITYKQAVEELGREGIPLKLGDDLLDSHLRKLGELHPGFYFLIDWPMKLKPFYIP
;
A
#
# COMPACT_ATOMS: atom_id res chain seq x y z
N MET A 1 -6.87 8.15 19.62
CA MET A 1 -7.06 7.63 18.27
C MET A 1 -6.10 8.39 17.38
N ASP A 2 -5.02 7.76 16.96
CA ASP A 2 -4.09 8.33 15.99
C ASP A 2 -4.32 7.69 14.60
N TYR A 3 -3.49 8.03 13.61
CA TYR A 3 -3.64 7.50 12.26
C TYR A 3 -3.27 6.01 12.17
N LEU A 4 -2.51 5.47 13.13
CA LEU A 4 -2.15 4.06 13.18
C LEU A 4 -3.37 3.20 13.51
N ASP A 5 -4.25 3.68 14.40
CA ASP A 5 -5.53 3.01 14.67
C ASP A 5 -6.39 2.87 13.39
N VAL A 6 -6.40 3.90 12.54
CA VAL A 6 -7.12 3.88 11.26
C VAL A 6 -6.46 2.91 10.26
N ILE A 7 -5.12 2.85 10.25
CA ILE A 7 -4.39 1.87 9.43
C ILE A 7 -4.75 0.44 9.82
N GLU A 8 -4.84 0.14 11.13
CA GLU A 8 -5.20 -1.20 11.62
C GLU A 8 -6.63 -1.59 11.21
N VAL A 9 -7.57 -0.66 11.27
CA VAL A 9 -8.95 -0.88 10.80
C VAL A 9 -8.97 -1.15 9.29
N LEU A 10 -8.28 -0.32 8.49
CA LEU A 10 -8.25 -0.47 7.04
C LEU A 10 -7.58 -1.78 6.61
N GLU A 11 -6.46 -2.14 7.25
CA GLU A 11 -5.79 -3.43 7.05
C GLU A 11 -6.75 -4.60 7.32
N THR A 12 -7.45 -4.55 8.45
CA THR A 12 -8.44 -5.58 8.83
C THR A 12 -9.57 -5.69 7.81
N VAL A 13 -10.09 -4.56 7.33
CA VAL A 13 -11.14 -4.54 6.29
C VAL A 13 -10.66 -5.21 5.01
N VAL A 14 -9.47 -4.84 4.50
CA VAL A 14 -8.92 -5.43 3.28
C VAL A 14 -8.69 -6.93 3.46
N ALA A 15 -8.05 -7.35 4.56
CA ALA A 15 -7.81 -8.77 4.83
C ALA A 15 -9.11 -9.58 4.90
N ASN A 16 -10.15 -9.05 5.55
CA ASN A 16 -11.45 -9.71 5.66
C ASN A 16 -12.18 -9.82 4.33
N VAL A 17 -12.08 -8.81 3.45
CA VAL A 17 -12.65 -8.89 2.09
C VAL A 17 -11.98 -10.01 1.29
N PHE A 18 -10.65 -10.08 1.31
CA PHE A 18 -9.93 -11.16 0.64
C PHE A 18 -10.27 -12.53 1.21
N GLU A 19 -10.34 -12.66 2.53
CA GLU A 19 -10.75 -13.90 3.19
C GLU A 19 -12.18 -14.32 2.81
N HIS A 20 -13.09 -13.34 2.70
CA HIS A 20 -14.45 -13.61 2.25
C HIS A 20 -14.48 -14.11 0.81
N VAL A 21 -13.76 -13.47 -0.10
CA VAL A 21 -13.68 -13.88 -1.51
C VAL A 21 -13.04 -15.25 -1.64
N GLU A 22 -11.91 -15.48 -0.98
CA GLU A 22 -11.19 -16.76 -0.95
C GLU A 22 -12.12 -17.91 -0.55
N LYS A 23 -12.91 -17.73 0.53
CA LYS A 23 -13.75 -18.80 1.10
C LYS A 23 -15.11 -18.95 0.42
N ASN A 24 -15.69 -17.88 -0.11
CA ASN A 24 -17.10 -17.87 -0.52
C ASN A 24 -17.31 -17.70 -2.03
N CYS A 25 -16.30 -17.27 -2.79
CA CYS A 25 -16.41 -17.02 -4.23
C CYS A 25 -15.62 -18.05 -5.07
N ILE A 26 -15.72 -19.34 -4.73
CA ILE A 26 -14.88 -20.39 -5.32
C ILE A 26 -15.21 -20.63 -6.80
N GLU A 27 -16.50 -20.63 -7.15
CA GLU A 27 -16.93 -20.86 -8.54
C GLU A 27 -16.60 -19.66 -9.44
N GLU A 28 -16.69 -18.43 -8.92
CA GLU A 28 -16.29 -17.21 -9.62
C GLU A 28 -14.78 -17.20 -9.87
N GLN A 29 -13.98 -17.55 -8.86
CA GLN A 29 -12.53 -17.69 -8.99
C GLN A 29 -12.15 -18.72 -10.06
N LYS A 30 -12.80 -19.88 -10.05
CA LYS A 30 -12.62 -20.94 -11.05
C LYS A 30 -13.01 -20.48 -12.45
N THR A 31 -14.13 -19.76 -12.57
CA THR A 31 -14.63 -19.22 -13.85
C THR A 31 -13.67 -18.20 -14.43
N LEU A 32 -13.07 -17.35 -13.59
CA LEU A 32 -12.08 -16.34 -13.98
C LEU A 32 -10.66 -16.90 -14.12
N GLY A 33 -10.41 -18.13 -13.65
CA GLY A 33 -9.09 -18.75 -13.66
C GLY A 33 -8.09 -18.07 -12.71
N ILE A 34 -8.57 -17.48 -11.62
CA ILE A 34 -7.75 -16.79 -10.60
C ILE A 34 -7.80 -17.54 -9.27
N ASP A 35 -6.77 -17.34 -8.45
CA ASP A 35 -6.68 -17.85 -7.08
C ASP A 35 -6.50 -16.65 -6.13
N VAL A 36 -7.55 -16.33 -5.37
CA VAL A 36 -7.56 -15.20 -4.43
C VAL A 36 -7.27 -15.75 -3.04
N LYS A 37 -6.18 -15.27 -2.43
CA LYS A 37 -5.80 -15.64 -1.06
C LYS A 37 -5.81 -14.44 -0.14
N ARG A 38 -6.20 -14.66 1.10
CA ARG A 38 -6.04 -13.69 2.18
C ARG A 38 -4.58 -13.23 2.25
N PRO A 39 -4.29 -11.93 2.16
CA PRO A 39 -2.93 -11.42 2.28
C PRO A 39 -2.40 -11.62 3.71
N ALA A 40 -1.09 -11.73 3.83
CA ALA A 40 -0.44 -11.77 5.14
C ALA A 40 -0.58 -10.40 5.82
N THR A 41 -0.85 -10.43 7.12
CA THR A 41 -0.96 -9.25 7.98
C THR A 41 0.09 -9.37 9.10
N PRO A 42 0.71 -8.26 9.55
CA PRO A 42 0.44 -6.88 9.14
C PRO A 42 1.01 -6.52 7.76
N PHE A 43 0.39 -5.57 7.08
CA PHE A 43 0.92 -5.01 5.83
C PHE A 43 2.19 -4.21 6.12
N GLU A 44 3.09 -4.22 5.15
CA GLU A 44 4.33 -3.46 5.27
C GLU A 44 4.03 -1.95 5.37
N ARG A 45 4.84 -1.23 6.15
CA ARG A 45 4.71 0.21 6.33
C ARG A 45 6.02 0.87 5.90
N ILE A 46 5.93 1.70 4.88
CA ILE A 46 7.07 2.38 4.27
C ILE A 46 6.85 3.88 4.44
N THR A 47 7.81 4.57 5.04
CA THR A 47 7.74 6.03 5.14
C THR A 47 7.99 6.66 3.78
N TYR A 48 7.41 7.83 3.52
CA TYR A 48 7.70 8.61 2.31
C TYR A 48 9.20 8.80 2.07
N LYS A 49 9.97 9.01 3.15
CA LYS A 49 11.43 9.15 3.08
C LYS A 49 12.10 7.87 2.58
N GLN A 50 11.71 6.71 3.11
CA GLN A 50 12.24 5.41 2.65
C GLN A 50 11.92 5.19 1.17
N ALA A 51 10.67 5.46 0.76
CA ALA A 51 10.24 5.32 -0.64
C ALA A 51 11.09 6.20 -1.59
N VAL A 52 11.36 7.46 -1.21
CA VAL A 52 12.24 8.35 -1.99
C VAL A 52 13.68 7.83 -2.05
N GLU A 53 14.22 7.32 -0.94
CA GLU A 53 15.57 6.76 -0.90
C GLU A 53 15.70 5.49 -1.76
N GLU A 54 14.70 4.61 -1.74
CA GLU A 54 14.66 3.38 -2.55
C GLU A 54 14.55 3.68 -4.04
N LEU A 55 13.68 4.60 -4.42
CA LEU A 55 13.58 5.09 -5.81
C LEU A 55 14.90 5.70 -6.29
N GLY A 56 15.60 6.43 -5.42
CA GLY A 56 16.94 6.95 -5.69
C GLY A 56 17.96 5.84 -5.99
N ARG A 57 17.91 4.71 -5.27
CA ARG A 57 18.77 3.54 -5.52
C ARG A 57 18.46 2.86 -6.85
N GLU A 58 17.20 2.92 -7.28
CA GLU A 58 16.74 2.43 -8.60
C GLU A 58 17.01 3.42 -9.74
N GLY A 59 17.73 4.53 -9.48
CA GLY A 59 18.10 5.51 -10.51
C GLY A 59 17.02 6.56 -10.80
N ILE A 60 16.02 6.70 -9.93
CA ILE A 60 14.95 7.70 -10.01
C ILE A 60 15.18 8.74 -8.90
N PRO A 61 16.01 9.78 -9.13
CA PRO A 61 16.32 10.77 -8.11
C PRO A 61 15.10 11.68 -7.85
N LEU A 62 14.57 11.63 -6.63
CA LEU A 62 13.51 12.53 -6.15
C LEU A 62 14.01 13.34 -4.95
N LYS A 63 13.50 14.57 -4.79
CA LYS A 63 13.78 15.36 -3.60
C LYS A 63 12.71 15.12 -2.55
N LEU A 64 13.09 15.26 -1.28
CA LEU A 64 12.12 15.20 -0.20
C LEU A 64 11.06 16.30 -0.37
N GLY A 65 9.82 15.86 -0.47
CA GLY A 65 8.67 16.69 -0.71
C GLY A 65 8.29 16.91 -2.17
N ASP A 66 8.90 16.18 -3.12
CA ASP A 66 8.32 15.94 -4.43
C ASP A 66 7.20 14.89 -4.32
N ASP A 67 6.16 14.99 -5.14
CA ASP A 67 5.07 14.01 -5.11
C ASP A 67 5.46 12.68 -5.81
N LEU A 68 4.84 11.58 -5.42
CA LEU A 68 5.07 10.27 -6.04
C LEU A 68 4.04 10.05 -7.17
N LEU A 69 4.50 10.26 -8.41
CA LEU A 69 3.73 9.98 -9.62
C LEU A 69 3.50 8.47 -9.82
N ASP A 70 2.55 8.12 -10.70
CA ASP A 70 2.19 6.74 -11.03
C ASP A 70 3.39 5.86 -11.42
N SER A 71 4.37 6.41 -12.15
CA SER A 71 5.60 5.69 -12.52
C SER A 71 6.45 5.33 -11.30
N HIS A 72 6.49 6.21 -10.30
CA HIS A 72 7.22 5.98 -9.04
C HIS A 72 6.50 4.91 -8.21
N LEU A 73 5.17 5.00 -8.12
CA LEU A 73 4.35 4.02 -7.39
C LEU A 73 4.40 2.63 -8.03
N ARG A 74 4.41 2.55 -9.36
CA ARG A 74 4.61 1.27 -10.07
C ARG A 74 5.96 0.66 -9.72
N LYS A 75 7.03 1.46 -9.72
CA LYS A 75 8.37 0.98 -9.37
C LYS A 75 8.46 0.52 -7.91
N LEU A 76 7.85 1.26 -6.98
CA LEU A 76 7.75 0.81 -5.58
C LEU A 76 6.96 -0.48 -5.44
N GLY A 77 5.88 -0.66 -6.21
CA GLY A 77 5.12 -1.91 -6.24
C GLY A 77 5.91 -3.12 -6.78
N GLU A 78 6.93 -2.89 -7.62
CA GLU A 78 7.87 -3.95 -8.03
C GLU A 78 8.84 -4.32 -6.89
N LEU A 79 9.24 -3.36 -6.05
CA LEU A 79 10.13 -3.57 -4.91
C LEU A 79 9.41 -4.19 -3.71
N HIS A 80 8.14 -3.85 -3.52
CA HIS A 80 7.30 -4.29 -2.41
C HIS A 80 6.10 -5.09 -2.91
N PRO A 81 6.28 -6.39 -3.22
CA PRO A 81 5.21 -7.23 -3.71
C PRO A 81 4.15 -7.46 -2.62
N GLY A 82 2.90 -7.11 -2.92
CA GLY A 82 1.77 -7.27 -2.02
C GLY A 82 1.20 -5.94 -1.53
N PHE A 83 0.51 -5.98 -0.39
CA PHE A 83 -0.07 -4.78 0.22
C PHE A 83 0.91 -4.11 1.16
N TYR A 84 1.01 -2.79 1.05
CA TYR A 84 1.79 -1.94 1.92
C TYR A 84 1.15 -0.56 2.06
N PHE A 85 1.55 0.16 3.11
CA PHE A 85 1.16 1.54 3.36
C PHE A 85 2.34 2.48 3.12
N LEU A 86 2.08 3.61 2.45
CA LEU A 86 2.98 4.76 2.43
C LEU A 86 2.57 5.75 3.52
N ILE A 87 3.40 5.88 4.56
CA ILE A 87 3.15 6.70 5.75
C ILE A 87 4.10 7.90 5.84
N ASP A 88 3.87 8.80 6.80
CA ASP A 88 4.75 9.93 7.12
C ASP A 88 5.07 10.84 5.93
N TRP A 89 4.04 11.15 5.14
CA TRP A 89 4.15 12.09 4.03
C TRP A 89 4.43 13.52 4.52
N PRO A 90 5.17 14.32 3.76
CA PRO A 90 5.36 15.73 4.04
C PRO A 90 4.02 16.50 4.09
N MET A 91 3.82 17.31 5.14
CA MET A 91 2.58 18.09 5.34
C MET A 91 2.23 18.98 4.14
N LYS A 92 3.23 19.54 3.45
CA LYS A 92 3.03 20.37 2.25
C LYS A 92 2.38 19.63 1.07
N LEU A 93 2.43 18.28 1.07
CA LEU A 93 1.82 17.43 0.06
C LEU A 93 0.44 16.90 0.51
N LYS A 94 0.06 17.13 1.77
CA LYS A 94 -1.22 16.69 2.30
C LYS A 94 -2.25 17.81 2.26
N PRO A 95 -3.54 17.47 2.13
CA PRO A 95 -4.62 18.44 2.28
C PRO A 95 -4.62 19.12 3.66
N PHE A 96 -5.20 20.31 3.73
CA PHE A 96 -5.20 21.16 4.93
C PHE A 96 -5.86 20.55 6.19
N TYR A 97 -6.64 19.49 6.04
CA TYR A 97 -7.37 18.82 7.13
C TYR A 97 -6.59 17.67 7.78
N ILE A 98 -5.37 17.39 7.30
CA ILE A 98 -4.47 16.46 7.98
C ILE A 98 -3.71 17.26 9.05
N PRO A 99 -3.87 16.90 10.34
CA PRO A 99 -3.22 17.62 11.45
C PRO A 99 -1.72 17.31 11.57
#